data_AF-A0A9E5NSJ1-F1
#
_entry.id   AF-A0A9E5NSJ1-F1
#
_cell.length_a   1.000
_cell.length_b   1.000
_cell.length_c   1.000
_cell.angle_alpha   90.00
_cell.angle_beta   90.00
_cell.angle_gamma   90.00
#
_symmetry.space_group_name_H-M   'P 1'
#
loop_
_entity.id
_entity.type
_entity.pdbx_description
1 polymer ?
#
loop_
_entity_poly.entity_id
_entity_poly.type
_entity_poly.pdbx_seq_one_letter_code
_entity_poly.pdbx_strand_id
1 'polypeptide(L)' 'MSVKDVVERWLTKEHDYERPRRGQIRQGKILKIDEYGITVDLDLKRDGFVPRTDLDRLGEEATSSLELG' A
#
# COMPACT_ATOMS: atom_id res chain seq x y z
N MET A 1 7.85 -21.91 -30.72
CA MET A 1 7.21 -21.47 -29.46
C MET A 1 5.79 -22.01 -29.46
N SER A 2 5.49 -22.92 -28.55
CA SER A 2 4.16 -23.52 -28.44
C SER A 2 3.24 -22.61 -27.64
N VAL A 3 1.95 -22.59 -27.96
CA VAL A 3 0.92 -21.87 -27.19
C VAL A 3 0.90 -22.33 -25.73
N LYS A 4 1.26 -23.59 -25.46
CA LYS A 4 1.42 -24.11 -24.10
C LYS A 4 2.49 -23.37 -23.30
N ASP A 5 3.64 -23.08 -23.91
CA ASP A 5 4.75 -22.37 -23.26
C ASP A 5 4.36 -20.93 -22.90
N VAL A 6 3.55 -20.29 -23.75
CA VAL A 6 3.03 -18.94 -23.49
C VAL A 6 2.08 -18.99 -22.31
N VAL A 7 1.08 -19.89 -22.33
CA VAL A 7 0.07 -19.99 -21.28
C VAL A 7 0.67 -20.33 -19.92
N GLU A 8 1.63 -21.27 -19.84
CA GLU A 8 2.34 -21.59 -18.60
C GLU A 8 3.12 -20.38 -18.05
N ARG A 9 3.73 -19.58 -18.93
CA ARG A 9 4.45 -18.36 -18.54
C ARG A 9 3.54 -17.28 -17.94
N TRP A 10 2.29 -17.17 -18.42
CA TRP A 10 1.31 -16.22 -17.86
C TRP A 10 0.74 -16.71 -16.52
N LEU A 11 0.57 -18.02 -16.34
CA LEU A 11 0.10 -18.62 -15.09
C LEU A 11 1.15 -18.61 -13.97
N THR A 12 2.43 -18.68 -14.34
CA THR A 12 3.56 -18.74 -13.38
C THR A 12 4.11 -17.36 -13.00
N LYS A 13 3.57 -16.28 -13.55
CA LYS A 13 3.70 -14.98 -12.90
C LYS A 13 2.86 -15.03 -11.62
N GLU A 14 3.45 -15.61 -10.58
CA GLU A 14 3.28 -15.09 -9.24
C GLU A 14 3.48 -13.58 -9.42
N HIS A 15 2.39 -12.82 -9.45
CA HIS A 15 2.45 -11.39 -9.23
C HIS A 15 3.43 -11.25 -8.07
N ASP A 16 4.51 -10.48 -8.26
CA ASP A 16 5.52 -10.17 -7.25
C ASP A 16 4.84 -9.47 -6.08
N TYR A 17 4.03 -10.23 -5.33
CA TYR A 17 3.47 -9.88 -4.06
C TYR A 17 4.64 -10.03 -3.11
N GLU A 18 5.55 -9.06 -3.17
CA GLU A 18 6.53 -8.87 -2.12
C GLU A 18 5.74 -8.66 -0.84
N ARG A 19 5.57 -9.75 -0.08
CA ARG A 19 4.93 -9.72 1.23
C ARG A 19 5.63 -8.64 2.03
N PRO A 20 4.90 -7.62 2.50
CA PRO A 20 5.50 -6.54 3.23
C PRO A 20 6.25 -7.11 4.43
N ARG A 21 7.53 -6.76 4.56
CA ARG A 21 8.36 -7.19 5.69
C ARG A 21 8.10 -6.27 6.87
N ARG A 22 8.20 -6.81 8.09
CA ARG A 22 8.12 -5.98 9.30
C ARG A 22 9.24 -4.92 9.26
N GLY A 23 8.87 -3.66 9.49
CA GLY A 23 9.81 -2.53 9.42
C GLY A 23 10.11 -2.01 8.01
N GLN A 24 9.45 -2.54 6.97
CA GLN A 24 9.61 -2.02 5.61
C GLN A 24 8.85 -0.70 5.47
N ILE A 25 9.55 0.35 5.03
CA ILE A 25 8.95 1.63 4.66
C ILE A 25 8.58 1.57 3.18
N ARG A 26 7.34 1.89 2.85
CA ARG A 26 6.84 2.00 1.48
C ARG A 26 6.11 3.32 1.31
N GLN A 27 6.15 3.83 0.08
CA GLN A 27 5.30 4.93 -0.33
C GLN A 27 3.94 4.37 -0.72
N GLY A 28 2.88 5.09 -0.36
CA GLY A 28 1.53 4.72 -0.67
C GLY A 28 0.69 5.95 -0.93
N LYS A 29 -0.43 5.75 -1.61
CA LYS A 29 -1.35 6.82 -1.99
C LYS A 29 -2.48 6.92 -0.98
N ILE A 30 -2.73 8.11 -0.46
CA ILE A 30 -3.86 8.29 0.47
C ILE A 30 -5.17 8.20 -0.31
N LEU A 31 -5.97 7.19 0.04
CA LEU A 31 -7.30 6.98 -0.56
C LEU A 31 -8.38 7.75 0.20
N LYS A 32 -8.27 7.80 1.53
CA LYS A 32 -9.29 8.40 2.39
C LYS A 32 -8.69 8.87 3.72
N ILE A 33 -9.19 9.99 4.20
CA ILE A 33 -8.91 10.53 5.53
C ILE A 33 -10.25 10.62 6.27
N ASP A 34 -10.35 10.03 7.46
CA ASP A 34 -11.53 10.09 8.32
C ASP A 34 -11.17 10.27 9.80
N GLU A 35 -12.18 10.39 10.66
CA GLU A 35 -12.01 10.60 12.10
C GLU A 35 -11.27 9.45 12.81
N TYR A 36 -11.27 8.25 12.23
CA TYR A 36 -10.63 7.07 12.82
C TYR A 36 -9.17 6.94 12.35
N GLY A 37 -8.85 7.41 11.15
CA GLY A 37 -7.50 7.37 10.61
C GLY A 37 -7.42 7.65 9.11
N ILE A 38 -6.38 7.11 8.49
CA ILE A 38 -6.08 7.27 7.07
C ILE A 38 -5.98 5.90 6.42
N THR A 39 -6.66 5.75 5.27
CA THR A 39 -6.53 4.58 4.41
C THR A 39 -5.57 4.89 3.28
N VAL A 40 -4.57 4.04 3.10
CA VAL A 40 -3.48 4.22 2.14
C VAL A 40 -3.41 3.00 1.23
N ASP A 41 -3.42 3.21 -0.08
CA ASP A 41 -3.11 2.18 -1.06
C ASP A 41 -1.59 1.97 -1.10
N LEU A 42 -1.15 0.73 -0.96
CA LEU A 42 0.27 0.35 -1.00
C LEU A 42 0.63 -0.37 -2.31
N ASP A 43 -0.18 -0.23 -3.38
CA ASP A 43 -0.07 -1.00 -4.63
C ASP A 43 -0.14 -2.52 -4.37
N LEU A 44 -0.91 -2.89 -3.35
CA LEU A 44 -1.08 -4.26 -2.90
C LEU A 44 -2.55 -4.65 -3.02
N LYS A 45 -2.83 -5.96 -2.95
CA LYS A 45 -4.19 -6.47 -2.74
C LYS A 45 -4.79 -6.10 -1.36
N ARG A 46 -4.11 -5.27 -0.57
CA ARG A 46 -4.48 -4.90 0.79
C ARG A 46 -4.17 -3.43 1.01
N ASP A 47 -5.13 -2.74 1.59
CA ASP A 47 -4.98 -1.36 2.02
C ASP A 47 -4.20 -1.30 3.34
N GLY A 48 -3.38 -0.27 3.48
CA GLY A 48 -2.80 0.14 4.76
C GLY A 48 -3.79 1.02 5.52
N PHE A 49 -3.89 0.83 6.83
CA PHE A 49 -4.65 1.71 7.71
C PHE A 49 -3.73 2.31 8.76
N VAL A 50 -3.69 3.64 8.82
CA VAL A 50 -2.93 4.39 9.80
C VAL A 50 -3.92 5.00 10.79
N PRO A 51 -3.95 4.56 12.06
CA PRO A 51 -4.86 5.09 13.05
C PRO A 51 -4.49 6.51 13.46
N ARG A 52 -5.49 7.29 13.88
CA ARG A 52 -5.29 8.69 14.24
C ARG A 52 -4.29 8.92 15.37
N THR A 53 -4.24 8.00 16.34
CA THR A 53 -3.27 8.03 17.44
C THR A 53 -1.81 8.03 16.96
N ASP A 54 -1.50 7.40 15.82
CA ASP A 54 -0.14 7.42 15.25
C ASP A 54 0.15 8.73 14.52
N LEU A 55 -0.88 9.34 13.91
CA LEU A 55 -0.78 10.65 13.28
C LEU A 55 -0.54 11.75 14.32
N ASP A 56 -1.25 11.70 15.45
CA ASP A 56 -1.06 12.65 16.56
C ASP A 56 0.37 12.60 17.12
N ARG A 57 1.04 11.43 17.05
CA ARG A 57 2.44 11.25 17.46
C ARG A 57 3.45 11.84 16.48
N LEU A 58 3.08 11.96 15.21
CA LEU A 58 3.93 12.51 14.14
C LEU A 58 3.99 14.06 14.19
N GLY A 59 3.04 14.70 14.88
CA GLY A 59 2.96 16.15 15.03
C GLY A 59 2.24 16.84 13.86
N GLU A 60 1.76 18.06 14.10
CA GLU A 60 0.90 18.79 13.15
C GLU A 60 1.55 19.02 11.78
N GLU A 61 2.87 19.23 11.74
CA GLU A 61 3.61 19.47 10.49
C GLU A 61 3.53 18.29 9.51
N ALA A 62 3.65 17.07 10.02
CA ALA A 62 3.56 15.86 9.21
C ALA A 62 2.15 15.66 8.69
N THR A 63 1.13 15.82 9.54
CA THR A 63 -0.28 15.68 9.15
C THR A 63 -0.76 16.76 8.17
N SER A 64 -0.21 17.98 8.25
CA SER A 64 -0.61 19.08 7.37
C SER A 64 -0.15 18.89 5.93
N SER A 65 0.91 18.10 5.72
CA SER A 65 1.43 17.73 4.39
C SER A 65 0.72 16.54 3.74
N LEU A 66 -0.24 15.91 4.43
CA LEU A 66 -0.96 14.74 3.91
C LEU A 66 -2.14 15.19 3.03
N GLU A 67 -1.97 15.05 1.72
CA GLU A 67 -3.01 15.34 0.74
C GLU A 67 -3.61 14.06 0.16
N LEU A 68 -4.90 14.10 -0.17
CA LEU A 68 -5.52 13.05 -0.97
C LEU A 68 -4.84 13.01 -2.35
N GLY A 69 -4.41 11.84 -2.78
CA GLY A 69 -3.76 11.68 -4.08
C GLY A 69 -4.73 11.44 -5.22
#